data_AF-A0A8C9W4R5-F1
#
_entry.id   AF-A0A8C9W4R5-F1
#
_cell.length_a   1.000
_cell.length_b   1.000
_cell.length_c   1.000
_cell.angle_alpha   90.00
_cell.angle_beta   90.00
_cell.angle_gamma   90.00
#
_symmetry.space_group_name_H-M   'P 1'
#
loop_
_entity.id
_entity.type
_entity.pdbx_description
1 polymer ?
#
loop_
_entity_poly.entity_id
_entity_poly.type
_entity_poly.pdbx_seq_one_letter_code
_entity_poly.pdbx_strand_id
1 'polypeptide(L)'
;MQVARRLRFRNKIALAPMVRVGTLPMRLLALDYGADIVYCEELIDIKMVQCRRVENELLRTVDFVAPDERVMFRTCRREQDSVVFQMGTADPERALAVARLVENDVAAIDVNMGCPKEYSTKGGMGAALLSDPDKIEAVSTFGSHRGRASPEHLQMEETVQLAKRIEKTGVAAIGVHGRTKEERPQHPVHCDVIKAVVEAVSIPVLANGGSLDLVKSHSDIESFRSATGTSSVMLARAAMWNPSIFRPQGMLSLEQVMDAYIRHAVRYENHASNTKYCLCQMLRERMESPLGKLLHAAQTNAEICEAFGLGDFYRDTQEWLKVQQETLHANAGSPRSLDQPTLDGDVVTMPVKFIRREYPPQITPKMCLLEWSRREKLEQPSYETVRRPLDRAFQSTVTVAGKKYRSSMWWKSKKYAEQSAAIVCLRTLGLPEGRSGEEGVQIVGKRKREERLDDRAEGDGKIAEGRRDLSKTTVKGAQPKHHLDKSALR
;
A
#
# COMPACT_ATOMS: atom_id res chain seq x y z
N MET A 1 2.51 -25.83 -26.06
CA MET A 1 1.47 -24.91 -25.57
C MET A 1 0.77 -25.55 -24.37
N GLN A 2 1.13 -25.18 -23.15
CA GLN A 2 0.33 -25.54 -21.98
C GLN A 2 -0.93 -24.66 -22.00
N VAL A 3 -2.11 -25.27 -22.12
CA VAL A 3 -3.38 -24.57 -21.95
C VAL A 3 -3.43 -24.10 -20.50
N ALA A 4 -3.39 -22.77 -20.27
CA ALA A 4 -3.50 -22.20 -18.94
C ALA A 4 -4.75 -22.76 -18.24
N ARG A 5 -4.56 -23.42 -17.09
CA ARG A 5 -5.63 -24.12 -16.40
C ARG A 5 -6.51 -23.07 -15.72
N ARG A 6 -7.63 -22.73 -16.37
CA ARG A 6 -8.62 -21.74 -15.87
C ARG A 6 -9.06 -22.11 -14.43
N LEU A 7 -8.92 -21.15 -13.50
CA LEU A 7 -9.30 -21.33 -12.10
C LEU A 7 -10.79 -21.68 -11.98
N ARG A 8 -11.12 -22.66 -11.13
CA ARG A 8 -12.50 -23.11 -10.86
C ARG A 8 -12.96 -22.62 -9.50
N PHE A 9 -14.23 -22.21 -9.42
CA PHE A 9 -14.77 -21.52 -8.24
C PHE A 9 -15.87 -22.26 -7.49
N ARG A 10 -16.16 -23.51 -7.89
CA ARG A 10 -17.03 -24.42 -7.15
C ARG A 10 -16.21 -25.25 -6.16
N ASN A 11 -16.80 -25.51 -4.99
CA ASN A 11 -16.17 -26.31 -3.92
C ASN A 11 -14.81 -25.72 -3.52
N LYS A 12 -14.77 -24.41 -3.20
CA LYS A 12 -13.56 -23.68 -2.81
C LYS A 12 -13.71 -22.97 -1.47
N ILE A 13 -12.63 -22.93 -0.71
CA ILE A 13 -12.49 -22.13 0.51
C ILE A 13 -11.47 -21.03 0.20
N ALA A 14 -11.91 -19.78 0.19
CA ALA A 14 -11.08 -18.65 -0.24
C ALA A 14 -10.71 -17.71 0.92
N LEU A 15 -9.49 -17.16 0.89
CA LEU A 15 -9.13 -15.98 1.66
C LEU A 15 -9.75 -14.73 1.02
N ALA A 16 -10.50 -13.96 1.80
CA ALA A 16 -11.12 -12.72 1.34
C ALA A 16 -10.10 -11.59 1.08
N PRO A 17 -10.40 -10.66 0.17
CA PRO A 17 -9.60 -9.46 -0.03
C PRO A 17 -9.72 -8.55 1.19
N MET A 18 -8.58 -8.16 1.75
CA MET A 18 -8.50 -7.34 2.96
C MET A 18 -7.36 -6.34 2.84
N VAL A 19 -7.68 -5.04 2.80
CA VAL A 19 -6.69 -3.97 2.74
C VAL A 19 -5.67 -4.08 3.88
N ARG A 20 -4.39 -3.96 3.55
CA ARG A 20 -3.20 -4.24 4.38
C ARG A 20 -2.98 -5.71 4.74
N VAL A 21 -4.03 -6.49 4.99
CA VAL A 21 -3.88 -7.88 5.47
C VAL A 21 -3.54 -8.83 4.32
N GLY A 22 -4.17 -8.66 3.16
CA GLY A 22 -4.04 -9.53 1.98
C GLY A 22 -2.74 -9.36 1.19
N THR A 23 -1.63 -9.01 1.84
CA THR A 23 -0.28 -8.99 1.24
C THR A 23 0.27 -10.41 1.09
N LEU A 24 1.36 -10.57 0.32
CA LEU A 24 1.91 -11.89 -0.04
C LEU A 24 2.12 -12.83 1.17
N PRO A 25 2.65 -12.40 2.34
CA PRO A 25 2.86 -13.30 3.46
C PRO A 25 1.58 -13.95 3.98
N MET A 26 0.48 -13.19 4.07
CA MET A 26 -0.81 -13.73 4.52
C MET A 26 -1.41 -14.69 3.49
N ARG A 27 -1.29 -14.35 2.19
CA ARG A 27 -1.81 -15.20 1.12
C ARG A 27 -1.09 -16.56 1.10
N LEU A 28 0.23 -16.55 1.17
CA LEU A 28 1.01 -17.79 1.23
C LEU A 28 0.69 -18.59 2.50
N LEU A 29 0.54 -17.93 3.64
CA LEU A 29 0.19 -18.60 4.89
C LEU A 29 -1.22 -19.21 4.85
N ALA A 30 -2.18 -18.54 4.20
CA ALA A 30 -3.52 -19.10 3.98
C ALA A 30 -3.48 -20.34 3.07
N LEU A 31 -2.66 -20.32 2.00
CA LEU A 31 -2.44 -21.49 1.13
C LEU A 31 -1.77 -22.64 1.89
N ASP A 32 -0.76 -22.35 2.71
CA ASP A 32 -0.07 -23.35 3.55
C ASP A 32 -1.05 -24.06 4.50
N TYR A 33 -2.11 -23.37 4.92
CA TYR A 33 -3.16 -23.93 5.77
C TYR A 33 -4.36 -24.49 5.02
N GLY A 34 -4.38 -24.49 3.68
CA GLY A 34 -5.41 -25.18 2.89
C GLY A 34 -6.49 -24.28 2.29
N ALA A 35 -6.28 -22.95 2.22
CA ALA A 35 -7.10 -22.13 1.33
C ALA A 35 -6.86 -22.57 -0.13
N ASP A 36 -7.92 -22.67 -0.93
CA ASP A 36 -7.82 -23.00 -2.35
C ASP A 36 -7.49 -21.78 -3.22
N ILE A 37 -8.00 -20.62 -2.79
CA ILE A 37 -7.98 -19.35 -3.52
C ILE A 37 -7.62 -18.24 -2.56
N VAL A 38 -6.76 -17.31 -2.98
CA VAL A 38 -6.34 -16.19 -2.15
C VAL A 38 -6.52 -14.86 -2.88
N TYR A 39 -7.38 -13.99 -2.37
CA TYR A 39 -7.54 -12.66 -2.92
C TYR A 39 -6.47 -11.74 -2.35
N CYS A 40 -5.87 -10.89 -3.18
CA CYS A 40 -5.04 -9.79 -2.69
C CYS A 40 -5.90 -8.69 -2.05
N GLU A 41 -5.24 -7.71 -1.42
CA GLU A 41 -5.93 -6.48 -1.02
C GLU A 41 -6.52 -5.72 -2.21
N GLU A 42 -7.55 -4.90 -1.96
CA GLU A 42 -8.07 -3.95 -2.96
C GLU A 42 -6.98 -2.98 -3.38
N LEU A 43 -6.57 -3.03 -4.65
CA LEU A 43 -5.59 -2.11 -5.24
C LEU A 43 -6.27 -1.17 -6.24
N ILE A 44 -6.04 0.14 -6.10
CA ILE A 44 -6.73 1.15 -6.89
C ILE A 44 -6.13 1.22 -8.30
N ASP A 45 -6.98 1.12 -9.32
CA ASP A 45 -6.63 1.11 -10.74
C ASP A 45 -5.72 2.29 -11.15
N ILE A 46 -6.05 3.51 -10.69
CA ILE A 46 -5.29 4.74 -10.95
C ILE A 46 -3.83 4.62 -10.50
N LYS A 47 -3.55 3.85 -9.43
CA LYS A 47 -2.18 3.59 -8.96
C LYS A 47 -1.53 2.45 -9.71
N MET A 48 -2.28 1.39 -10.01
CA MET A 48 -1.77 0.22 -10.69
C MET A 48 -1.37 0.50 -12.14
N VAL A 49 -2.13 1.32 -12.87
CA VAL A 49 -1.80 1.69 -14.26
C VAL A 49 -0.47 2.44 -14.41
N GLN A 50 0.05 3.01 -13.31
CA GLN A 50 1.35 3.68 -13.27
C GLN A 50 2.51 2.72 -12.96
N CYS A 51 2.22 1.46 -12.66
CA CYS A 51 3.21 0.49 -12.25
C CYS A 51 3.88 -0.19 -13.44
N ARG A 52 5.13 -0.60 -13.24
CA ARG A 52 5.85 -1.50 -14.14
C ARG A 52 5.94 -2.90 -13.53
N ARG A 53 5.81 -3.93 -14.35
CA ARG A 53 6.09 -5.32 -13.97
C ARG A 53 7.60 -5.53 -13.92
N VAL A 54 8.10 -6.12 -12.83
CA VAL A 54 9.52 -6.36 -12.59
C VAL A 54 9.69 -7.79 -12.09
N GLU A 55 10.52 -8.57 -12.75
CA GLU A 55 10.95 -9.86 -12.21
C GLU A 55 12.04 -9.61 -11.18
N ASN A 56 11.80 -10.09 -9.96
CA ASN A 56 12.71 -9.96 -8.84
C ASN A 56 13.37 -11.32 -8.61
N GLU A 57 14.52 -11.52 -9.26
CA GLU A 57 15.26 -12.80 -9.20
C GLU A 57 15.72 -13.13 -7.78
N LEU A 58 16.09 -12.10 -7.00
CA LEU A 58 16.55 -12.26 -5.61
C LEU A 58 15.47 -12.92 -4.74
N LEU A 59 14.24 -12.42 -4.81
CA LEU A 59 13.13 -12.93 -4.00
C LEU A 59 12.32 -14.03 -4.72
N ARG A 60 12.62 -14.28 -6.00
CA ARG A 60 11.83 -15.13 -6.90
C ARG A 60 10.36 -14.70 -6.94
N THR A 61 10.16 -13.40 -7.05
CA THR A 61 8.83 -12.76 -7.12
C THR A 61 8.64 -11.99 -8.42
N VAL A 62 7.40 -11.63 -8.69
CA VAL A 62 7.04 -10.60 -9.66
C VAL A 62 6.47 -9.42 -8.88
N ASP A 63 7.08 -8.26 -9.10
CA ASP A 63 6.78 -7.01 -8.41
C ASP A 63 6.15 -6.00 -9.39
N PHE A 64 5.03 -5.40 -8.99
CA PHE A 64 4.41 -4.29 -9.69
C PHE A 64 4.79 -3.01 -8.96
N VAL A 65 5.72 -2.27 -9.56
CA VAL A 65 6.44 -1.18 -8.90
C VAL A 65 5.94 0.16 -9.40
N ALA A 66 5.48 1.01 -8.49
CA ALA A 66 5.04 2.38 -8.79
C ALA A 66 6.23 3.31 -9.09
N PRO A 67 6.01 4.51 -9.69
CA PRO A 67 7.10 5.43 -10.04
C PRO A 67 7.93 5.95 -8.85
N ASP A 68 7.43 5.82 -7.62
CA ASP A 68 8.17 6.16 -6.40
C ASP A 68 9.03 4.99 -5.88
N GLU A 69 9.12 3.89 -6.64
CA GLU A 69 9.75 2.60 -6.32
C GLU A 69 9.05 1.80 -5.22
N ARG A 70 7.81 2.15 -4.86
CA ARG A 70 7.01 1.33 -3.96
C ARG A 70 6.43 0.14 -4.71
N VAL A 71 6.62 -1.06 -4.16
CA VAL A 71 5.94 -2.27 -4.62
C VAL A 71 4.47 -2.21 -4.23
N MET A 72 3.58 -2.12 -5.21
CA MET A 72 2.13 -2.05 -5.03
C MET A 72 1.48 -3.42 -4.93
N PHE A 73 2.00 -4.38 -5.71
CA PHE A 73 1.61 -5.78 -5.67
C PHE A 73 2.85 -6.63 -5.85
N ARG A 74 3.00 -7.65 -5.01
CA ARG A 74 4.06 -8.66 -5.10
C ARG A 74 3.40 -10.02 -5.12
N THR A 75 3.77 -10.86 -6.07
CA THR A 75 3.30 -12.24 -6.21
C THR A 75 4.47 -13.19 -6.49
N CYS A 76 4.23 -14.49 -6.41
CA CYS A 76 5.24 -15.49 -6.71
C CYS A 76 4.61 -16.74 -7.32
N ARG A 77 5.45 -17.58 -7.93
CA ARG A 77 5.01 -18.81 -8.61
C ARG A 77 4.16 -19.74 -7.74
N ARG A 78 4.35 -19.72 -6.40
CA ARG A 78 3.59 -20.59 -5.47
C ARG A 78 2.09 -20.30 -5.43
N GLU A 79 1.68 -19.05 -5.71
CA GLU A 79 0.28 -18.65 -5.67
C GLU A 79 -0.30 -18.31 -7.06
N GLN A 80 0.50 -18.38 -8.14
CA GLN A 80 0.11 -17.95 -9.48
C GLN A 80 -1.22 -18.57 -9.95
N ASP A 81 -1.45 -19.85 -9.63
CA ASP A 81 -2.67 -20.59 -10.00
C ASP A 81 -3.86 -20.41 -9.02
N SER A 82 -3.66 -19.67 -7.92
CA SER A 82 -4.65 -19.49 -6.85
C SER A 82 -4.94 -18.03 -6.49
N VAL A 83 -4.05 -17.09 -6.86
CA VAL A 83 -4.17 -15.68 -6.49
C VAL A 83 -5.18 -14.96 -7.37
N VAL A 84 -6.07 -14.21 -6.73
CA VAL A 84 -7.04 -13.35 -7.41
C VAL A 84 -6.67 -11.89 -7.15
N PHE A 85 -6.43 -11.16 -8.23
CA PHE A 85 -6.13 -9.73 -8.16
C PHE A 85 -7.42 -8.92 -8.03
N GLN A 86 -7.64 -8.28 -6.88
CA GLN A 86 -8.79 -7.39 -6.69
C GLN A 86 -8.42 -5.93 -6.98
N MET A 87 -9.13 -5.31 -7.92
CA MET A 87 -9.02 -3.88 -8.18
C MET A 87 -10.24 -3.09 -7.68
N GLY A 88 -9.99 -1.86 -7.23
CA GLY A 88 -10.99 -0.81 -7.17
C GLY A 88 -10.92 0.01 -8.45
N THR A 89 -12.03 0.10 -9.19
CA THR A 89 -12.13 0.84 -10.46
C THR A 89 -13.55 1.35 -10.67
N ALA A 90 -13.68 2.41 -11.47
CA ALA A 90 -14.96 2.97 -11.92
C ALA A 90 -14.92 3.32 -13.42
N ASP A 91 -13.92 2.80 -14.13
CA ASP A 91 -13.60 3.15 -15.51
C ASP A 91 -13.18 1.90 -16.29
N PRO A 92 -13.91 1.55 -17.36
CA PRO A 92 -13.71 0.30 -18.05
C PRO A 92 -12.34 0.22 -18.75
N GLU A 93 -11.84 1.33 -19.31
CA GLU A 93 -10.55 1.33 -20.02
C GLU A 93 -9.38 1.16 -19.05
N ARG A 94 -9.41 1.83 -17.90
CA ARG A 94 -8.40 1.63 -16.85
C ARG A 94 -8.47 0.24 -16.26
N ALA A 95 -9.66 -0.30 -16.03
CA ALA A 95 -9.84 -1.66 -15.55
C ALA A 95 -9.16 -2.67 -16.50
N LEU A 96 -9.39 -2.54 -17.81
CA LEU A 96 -8.75 -3.38 -18.82
C LEU A 96 -7.22 -3.20 -18.86
N ALA A 97 -6.73 -1.96 -18.75
CA ALA A 97 -5.29 -1.71 -18.76
C ALA A 97 -4.59 -2.38 -17.56
N VAL A 98 -5.18 -2.29 -16.36
CA VAL A 98 -4.66 -2.94 -15.16
C VAL A 98 -4.81 -4.46 -15.23
N ALA A 99 -5.90 -4.96 -15.79
CA ALA A 99 -6.11 -6.39 -16.04
C ALA A 99 -4.98 -6.98 -16.89
N ARG A 100 -4.71 -6.36 -18.06
CA ARG A 100 -3.62 -6.78 -18.97
C ARG A 100 -2.24 -6.69 -18.33
N LEU A 101 -2.03 -5.73 -17.42
CA LEU A 101 -0.77 -5.60 -16.70
C LEU A 101 -0.47 -6.83 -15.84
N VAL A 102 -1.49 -7.42 -15.19
CA VAL A 102 -1.29 -8.48 -14.18
C VAL A 102 -1.68 -9.89 -14.65
N GLU A 103 -2.40 -10.03 -15.77
CA GLU A 103 -3.07 -11.29 -16.17
C GLU A 103 -2.15 -12.50 -16.31
N ASN A 104 -0.86 -12.31 -16.58
CA ASN A 104 0.11 -13.40 -16.72
C ASN A 104 0.64 -13.92 -15.37
N ASP A 105 0.43 -13.17 -14.29
CA ASP A 105 0.99 -13.45 -12.96
C ASP A 105 -0.07 -13.82 -11.92
N VAL A 106 -1.36 -13.83 -12.32
CA VAL A 106 -2.50 -14.11 -11.43
C VAL A 106 -3.50 -15.06 -12.06
N ALA A 107 -4.27 -15.78 -11.24
CA ALA A 107 -5.22 -16.79 -11.71
C ALA A 107 -6.56 -16.21 -12.17
N ALA A 108 -6.94 -15.06 -11.60
CA ALA A 108 -8.15 -14.33 -11.97
C ALA A 108 -8.08 -12.87 -11.53
N ILE A 109 -9.01 -12.08 -12.06
CA ILE A 109 -9.19 -10.66 -11.76
C ILE A 109 -10.57 -10.45 -11.16
N ASP A 110 -10.65 -9.61 -10.13
CA ASP A 110 -11.86 -9.28 -9.38
C ASP A 110 -12.05 -7.76 -9.29
N VAL A 111 -13.30 -7.32 -9.44
CA VAL A 111 -13.70 -5.91 -9.27
C VAL A 111 -14.48 -5.77 -7.96
N ASN A 112 -13.99 -4.90 -7.09
CA ASN A 112 -14.64 -4.61 -5.82
C ASN A 112 -15.86 -3.69 -6.03
N MET A 113 -17.06 -4.22 -5.77
CA MET A 113 -18.31 -3.43 -5.76
C MET A 113 -18.93 -3.36 -4.35
N GLY A 114 -18.18 -3.71 -3.30
CA GLY A 114 -18.72 -3.85 -1.94
C GLY A 114 -18.12 -2.93 -0.88
N CYS A 115 -17.01 -2.23 -1.18
CA CYS A 115 -16.29 -1.42 -0.18
C CYS A 115 -17.07 -0.13 0.17
N PRO A 116 -17.51 0.08 1.42
CA PRO A 116 -18.26 1.28 1.81
C PRO A 116 -17.36 2.45 2.22
N LYS A 117 -16.03 2.26 2.25
CA LYS A 117 -15.08 3.26 2.78
C LYS A 117 -14.99 4.47 1.86
N GLU A 118 -14.84 5.65 2.46
CA GLU A 118 -14.83 6.93 1.74
C GLU A 118 -13.82 7.01 0.59
N TYR A 119 -12.63 6.42 0.74
CA TYR A 119 -11.63 6.48 -0.34
C TYR A 119 -12.08 5.71 -1.59
N SER A 120 -12.94 4.70 -1.45
CA SER A 120 -13.48 3.91 -2.55
C SER A 120 -14.71 4.62 -3.12
N THR A 121 -15.65 5.02 -2.27
CA THR A 121 -16.91 5.66 -2.69
C THR A 121 -16.72 7.05 -3.32
N LYS A 122 -15.78 7.88 -2.81
CA LYS A 122 -15.45 9.18 -3.44
C LYS A 122 -14.84 9.04 -4.84
N GLY A 123 -14.23 7.90 -5.14
CA GLY A 123 -13.71 7.58 -6.46
C GLY A 123 -14.74 6.94 -7.40
N GLY A 124 -16.00 6.79 -6.97
CA GLY A 124 -17.04 6.08 -7.72
C GLY A 124 -16.85 4.56 -7.73
N MET A 125 -15.99 4.02 -6.86
CA MET A 125 -15.64 2.60 -6.78
C MET A 125 -16.34 1.92 -5.59
N GLY A 126 -16.18 0.60 -5.45
CA GLY A 126 -16.70 -0.12 -4.31
C GLY A 126 -18.22 -0.07 -4.26
N ALA A 127 -18.80 0.16 -3.09
CA ALA A 127 -20.25 0.20 -2.91
C ALA A 127 -20.94 1.33 -3.68
N ALA A 128 -20.21 2.34 -4.20
CA ALA A 128 -20.79 3.36 -5.06
C ALA A 128 -21.17 2.83 -6.45
N LEU A 129 -20.52 1.75 -6.92
CA LEU A 129 -20.86 1.12 -8.20
C LEU A 129 -22.25 0.48 -8.18
N LEU A 130 -22.72 0.04 -7.01
CA LEU A 130 -23.98 -0.70 -6.89
C LEU A 130 -25.17 0.14 -7.39
N SER A 131 -25.13 1.46 -7.15
CA SER A 131 -26.13 2.41 -7.64
C SER A 131 -26.10 2.68 -9.15
N ASP A 132 -25.11 2.14 -9.87
CA ASP A 132 -24.93 2.32 -11.32
C ASP A 132 -24.68 0.97 -12.01
N PRO A 133 -25.75 0.17 -12.22
CA PRO A 133 -25.64 -1.13 -12.87
C PRO A 133 -25.07 -1.09 -14.29
N ASP A 134 -25.26 0.01 -15.04
CA ASP A 134 -24.73 0.17 -16.39
C ASP A 134 -23.20 0.30 -16.34
N LYS A 135 -22.67 1.05 -15.38
CA LYS A 135 -21.23 1.12 -15.12
C LYS A 135 -20.67 -0.22 -14.64
N ILE A 136 -21.41 -0.97 -13.81
CA ILE A 136 -21.05 -2.33 -13.42
C ILE A 136 -20.87 -3.24 -14.64
N GLU A 137 -21.82 -3.21 -15.57
CA GLU A 137 -21.72 -3.98 -16.81
C GLU A 137 -20.49 -3.57 -17.61
N ALA A 138 -20.28 -2.26 -17.79
CA ALA A 138 -19.13 -1.73 -18.53
C ALA A 138 -17.77 -2.19 -17.96
N VAL A 139 -17.56 -2.11 -16.63
CA VAL A 139 -16.30 -2.54 -16.01
C VAL A 139 -16.15 -4.07 -15.93
N SER A 140 -17.23 -4.83 -16.15
CA SER A 140 -17.23 -6.30 -16.10
C SER A 140 -17.06 -6.95 -17.48
N THR A 141 -17.10 -6.19 -18.58
CA THR A 141 -17.21 -6.70 -19.97
C THR A 141 -15.88 -7.18 -20.59
N PHE A 142 -14.76 -7.14 -19.87
CA PHE A 142 -13.49 -7.65 -20.39
C PHE A 142 -13.21 -9.10 -19.93
N GLY A 143 -12.49 -9.89 -20.73
CA GLY A 143 -12.44 -11.34 -20.60
C GLY A 143 -11.89 -11.87 -19.25
N SER A 144 -12.57 -12.88 -18.68
CA SER A 144 -12.19 -13.60 -17.45
C SER A 144 -12.18 -12.78 -16.14
N HIS A 145 -13.25 -12.01 -15.90
CA HIS A 145 -13.41 -11.24 -14.66
C HIS A 145 -14.38 -11.86 -13.65
N ARG A 146 -14.33 -11.31 -12.43
CA ARG A 146 -15.22 -11.60 -11.31
C ARG A 146 -15.81 -10.30 -10.81
N GLY A 147 -17.11 -10.30 -10.54
CA GLY A 147 -17.78 -9.22 -9.82
C GLY A 147 -17.97 -9.61 -8.37
N ARG A 148 -17.68 -8.70 -7.44
CA ARG A 148 -18.09 -8.86 -6.04
C ARG A 148 -19.30 -7.98 -5.76
N ALA A 149 -20.46 -8.58 -5.56
CA ALA A 149 -21.68 -7.87 -5.20
C ALA A 149 -21.86 -7.81 -3.67
N SER A 150 -22.32 -6.68 -3.15
CA SER A 150 -22.92 -6.59 -1.82
C SER A 150 -24.36 -6.11 -2.00
N PRO A 151 -25.34 -6.53 -1.18
CA PRO A 151 -26.67 -5.93 -1.18
C PRO A 151 -26.57 -4.43 -0.90
N GLU A 152 -27.06 -3.59 -1.82
CA GLU A 152 -27.11 -2.13 -1.61
C GLU A 152 -28.32 -1.73 -0.76
N HIS A 153 -29.44 -2.43 -0.93
CA HIS A 153 -30.66 -2.25 -0.15
C HIS A 153 -31.13 -3.60 0.40
N LEU A 154 -31.89 -3.59 1.51
CA LEU A 154 -32.54 -4.78 2.09
C LEU A 154 -33.57 -5.44 1.15
N GLN A 155 -33.72 -4.96 -0.09
CA GLN A 155 -34.60 -5.55 -1.08
C GLN A 155 -33.89 -6.70 -1.79
N MET A 156 -34.24 -7.92 -1.38
CA MET A 156 -33.78 -9.17 -1.97
C MET A 156 -33.92 -9.18 -3.50
N GLU A 157 -35.03 -8.65 -4.02
CA GLU A 157 -35.32 -8.56 -5.45
C GLU A 157 -34.28 -7.72 -6.21
N GLU A 158 -33.92 -6.54 -5.71
CA GLU A 158 -32.92 -5.67 -6.34
C GLU A 158 -31.54 -6.35 -6.38
N THR A 159 -31.16 -7.01 -5.29
CA THR A 159 -29.90 -7.76 -5.20
C THR A 159 -29.86 -8.91 -6.23
N VAL A 160 -30.96 -9.66 -6.35
CA VAL A 160 -31.10 -10.75 -7.32
C VAL A 160 -31.04 -10.22 -8.76
N GLN A 161 -31.73 -9.12 -9.05
CA GLN A 161 -31.70 -8.50 -10.38
C GLN A 161 -30.30 -8.02 -10.74
N LEU A 162 -29.60 -7.37 -9.82
CA LEU A 162 -28.21 -6.95 -10.02
C LEU A 162 -27.29 -8.15 -10.28
N ALA A 163 -27.43 -9.25 -9.52
CA ALA A 163 -26.64 -10.46 -9.74
C ALA A 163 -26.87 -11.07 -11.13
N LYS A 164 -28.13 -11.10 -11.62
CA LYS A 164 -28.46 -11.54 -12.99
C LYS A 164 -27.86 -10.62 -14.05
N ARG A 165 -27.83 -9.31 -13.83
CA ARG A 165 -27.17 -8.36 -14.74
C ARG A 165 -25.67 -8.60 -14.79
N ILE A 166 -25.03 -8.77 -13.63
CA ILE A 166 -23.60 -9.11 -13.54
C ILE A 166 -23.32 -10.44 -14.26
N GLU A 167 -24.14 -11.47 -14.07
CA GLU A 167 -23.96 -12.76 -14.77
C GLU A 167 -23.94 -12.62 -16.30
N LYS A 168 -24.82 -11.79 -16.86
CA LYS A 168 -24.89 -11.56 -18.32
C LYS A 168 -23.61 -10.98 -18.93
N THR A 169 -22.74 -10.37 -18.11
CA THR A 169 -21.43 -9.85 -18.55
C THR A 169 -20.40 -10.96 -18.80
N GLY A 170 -20.69 -12.21 -18.39
CA GLY A 170 -19.81 -13.36 -18.60
C GLY A 170 -18.78 -13.58 -17.49
N VAL A 171 -18.97 -12.99 -16.31
CA VAL A 171 -18.09 -13.22 -15.15
C VAL A 171 -18.05 -14.69 -14.73
N ALA A 172 -16.92 -15.14 -14.20
CA ALA A 172 -16.70 -16.54 -13.85
C ALA A 172 -17.33 -16.97 -12.51
N ALA A 173 -17.64 -16.01 -11.63
CA ALA A 173 -18.35 -16.21 -10.36
C ALA A 173 -18.69 -14.83 -9.76
N ILE A 174 -19.55 -14.84 -8.74
CA ILE A 174 -19.84 -13.67 -7.91
C ILE A 174 -19.49 -13.95 -6.45
N GLY A 175 -18.83 -13.01 -5.77
CA GLY A 175 -18.71 -13.02 -4.31
C GLY A 175 -19.82 -12.18 -3.69
N VAL A 176 -20.57 -12.73 -2.72
CA VAL A 176 -21.66 -12.01 -2.04
C VAL A 176 -21.35 -11.87 -0.55
N HIS A 177 -21.20 -10.64 -0.09
CA HIS A 177 -21.18 -10.35 1.35
C HIS A 177 -22.61 -10.19 1.83
N GLY A 178 -23.10 -11.09 2.70
CA GLY A 178 -24.50 -11.07 3.18
C GLY A 178 -24.81 -9.98 4.22
N ARG A 179 -24.32 -8.76 4.02
CA ARG A 179 -24.68 -7.58 4.81
C ARG A 179 -24.82 -6.39 3.87
N THR A 180 -25.70 -5.45 4.21
CA THR A 180 -25.81 -4.18 3.49
C THR A 180 -24.63 -3.27 3.77
N LYS A 181 -24.54 -2.18 3.00
CA LYS A 181 -23.51 -1.14 3.12
C LYS A 181 -23.50 -0.46 4.50
N GLU A 182 -24.67 -0.29 5.11
CA GLU A 182 -24.89 0.38 6.40
C GLU A 182 -24.60 -0.55 7.58
N GLU A 183 -24.74 -1.85 7.37
CA GLU A 183 -24.58 -2.87 8.40
C GLU A 183 -23.11 -3.04 8.81
N ARG A 184 -22.91 -3.08 10.13
CA ARG A 184 -21.61 -3.27 10.78
C ARG A 184 -21.34 -4.75 11.09
N PRO A 185 -20.08 -5.13 11.39
CA PRO A 185 -19.71 -6.52 11.64
C PRO A 185 -20.43 -7.20 12.81
N GLN A 186 -21.07 -6.46 13.72
CA GLN A 186 -21.93 -7.00 14.79
C GLN A 186 -23.36 -7.37 14.33
N HIS A 187 -23.80 -6.88 13.17
CA HIS A 187 -25.11 -7.27 12.62
C HIS A 187 -25.00 -8.69 12.06
N PRO A 188 -26.07 -9.51 12.13
CA PRO A 188 -26.05 -10.86 11.57
C PRO A 188 -25.83 -10.84 10.06
N VAL A 189 -25.36 -11.96 9.52
CA VAL A 189 -25.25 -12.16 8.07
C VAL A 189 -26.58 -12.71 7.53
N HIS A 190 -27.08 -12.12 6.45
CA HIS A 190 -28.31 -12.52 5.75
C HIS A 190 -28.04 -13.70 4.81
N CYS A 191 -28.07 -14.92 5.34
CA CYS A 191 -27.85 -16.14 4.56
C CYS A 191 -28.94 -16.41 3.53
N ASP A 192 -30.18 -16.02 3.83
CA ASP A 192 -31.35 -16.07 2.95
C ASP A 192 -31.14 -15.22 1.68
N VAL A 193 -30.58 -14.03 1.80
CA VAL A 193 -30.25 -13.17 0.65
C VAL A 193 -29.17 -13.82 -0.24
N ILE A 194 -28.13 -14.40 0.37
CA ILE A 194 -27.10 -15.13 -0.39
C ILE A 194 -27.73 -16.32 -1.14
N LYS A 195 -28.62 -17.07 -0.45
CA LYS A 195 -29.32 -18.22 -1.04
C LYS A 195 -30.22 -17.82 -2.22
N ALA A 196 -30.97 -16.73 -2.09
CA ALA A 196 -31.78 -16.20 -3.19
C ALA A 196 -30.93 -15.84 -4.42
N VAL A 197 -29.74 -15.27 -4.22
CA VAL A 197 -28.80 -15.02 -5.31
C VAL A 197 -28.29 -16.31 -5.94
N VAL A 198 -27.95 -17.33 -5.15
CA VAL A 198 -27.53 -18.65 -5.65
C VAL A 198 -28.59 -19.30 -6.53
N GLU A 199 -29.85 -19.25 -6.11
CA GLU A 199 -30.97 -19.84 -6.85
C GLU A 199 -31.28 -19.09 -8.15
N ALA A 200 -30.87 -17.82 -8.23
CA ALA A 200 -31.16 -16.93 -9.34
C ALA A 200 -30.13 -16.93 -10.49
N VAL A 201 -28.91 -17.41 -10.26
CA VAL A 201 -27.80 -17.39 -11.24
C VAL A 201 -27.21 -18.78 -11.47
N SER A 202 -26.66 -19.01 -12.65
CA SER A 202 -26.02 -20.28 -13.05
C SER A 202 -24.53 -20.35 -12.70
N ILE A 203 -23.87 -19.20 -12.57
CA ILE A 203 -22.46 -19.10 -12.18
C ILE A 203 -22.22 -19.39 -10.68
N PRO A 204 -21.00 -19.81 -10.28
CA PRO A 204 -20.69 -20.03 -8.87
C PRO A 204 -20.85 -18.75 -8.03
N VAL A 205 -21.41 -18.90 -6.83
CA VAL A 205 -21.48 -17.84 -5.81
C VAL A 205 -20.60 -18.21 -4.62
N LEU A 206 -19.80 -17.25 -4.15
CA LEU A 206 -18.97 -17.38 -2.95
C LEU A 206 -19.60 -16.61 -1.79
N ALA A 207 -20.04 -17.32 -0.75
CA ALA A 207 -20.60 -16.69 0.44
C ALA A 207 -19.51 -15.99 1.28
N ASN A 208 -19.78 -14.77 1.72
CA ASN A 208 -18.90 -14.00 2.59
C ASN A 208 -19.70 -13.32 3.72
N GLY A 209 -19.01 -13.03 4.83
CA GLY A 209 -19.59 -12.33 5.99
C GLY A 209 -19.74 -13.19 7.24
N GLY A 210 -19.65 -14.52 7.15
CA GLY A 210 -19.92 -15.44 8.26
C GLY A 210 -18.85 -15.54 9.37
N SER A 211 -17.71 -14.85 9.27
CA SER A 211 -16.65 -14.91 10.31
C SER A 211 -17.17 -14.46 11.68
N LEU A 212 -16.79 -15.18 12.75
CA LEU A 212 -17.28 -15.09 14.14
C LEU A 212 -18.70 -15.55 14.38
N ASP A 213 -19.63 -15.15 13.53
CA ASP A 213 -21.05 -15.40 13.78
C ASP A 213 -21.37 -16.86 13.49
N LEU A 214 -20.97 -17.31 12.30
CA LEU A 214 -21.25 -18.64 11.78
C LEU A 214 -19.99 -19.50 11.67
N VAL A 215 -18.81 -18.89 11.45
CA VAL A 215 -17.56 -19.61 11.24
C VAL A 215 -16.54 -19.22 12.31
N LYS A 216 -16.30 -20.15 13.25
CA LYS A 216 -15.31 -20.05 14.34
C LYS A 216 -14.19 -21.08 14.20
N SER A 217 -14.43 -22.15 13.46
CA SER A 217 -13.53 -23.27 13.20
C SER A 217 -13.65 -23.76 11.75
N HIS A 218 -12.74 -24.63 11.31
CA HIS A 218 -12.79 -25.21 9.97
C HIS A 218 -14.09 -26.00 9.72
N SER A 219 -14.58 -26.74 10.73
CA SER A 219 -15.80 -27.55 10.61
C SER A 219 -17.06 -26.72 10.34
N ASP A 220 -17.05 -25.44 10.74
CA ASP A 220 -18.21 -24.56 10.55
C ASP A 220 -18.37 -24.07 9.10
N ILE A 221 -17.34 -24.26 8.27
CA ILE A 221 -17.35 -23.83 6.86
C ILE A 221 -18.46 -24.54 6.09
N GLU A 222 -18.69 -25.83 6.35
CA GLU A 222 -19.72 -26.61 5.66
C GLU A 222 -21.13 -26.23 6.12
N SER A 223 -21.28 -25.89 7.41
CA SER A 223 -22.53 -25.34 7.93
C SER A 223 -22.86 -23.99 7.27
N PHE A 224 -21.86 -23.12 7.06
CA PHE A 224 -22.07 -21.84 6.38
C PHE A 224 -22.40 -22.01 4.89
N ARG A 225 -21.77 -22.98 4.20
CA ARG A 225 -22.15 -23.38 2.83
C ARG A 225 -23.60 -23.82 2.76
N SER A 226 -23.98 -24.74 3.64
CA SER A 226 -25.34 -25.29 3.71
C SER A 226 -26.38 -24.21 3.99
N ALA A 227 -26.10 -23.31 4.94
CA ALA A 227 -27.02 -22.21 5.30
C ALA A 227 -27.24 -21.21 4.16
N THR A 228 -26.24 -21.02 3.29
CA THR A 228 -26.30 -20.06 2.17
C THR A 228 -26.61 -20.71 0.83
N GLY A 229 -26.72 -22.03 0.76
CA GLY A 229 -26.82 -22.78 -0.50
C GLY A 229 -25.58 -22.71 -1.38
N THR A 230 -24.47 -22.15 -0.89
CA THR A 230 -23.26 -21.95 -1.70
C THR A 230 -22.35 -23.18 -1.70
N SER A 231 -21.66 -23.40 -2.81
CA SER A 231 -20.59 -24.41 -2.90
C SER A 231 -19.22 -23.89 -2.46
N SER A 232 -19.08 -22.57 -2.24
CA SER A 232 -17.80 -21.94 -1.93
C SER A 232 -17.99 -20.81 -0.94
N VAL A 233 -16.99 -20.61 -0.08
CA VAL A 233 -17.00 -19.53 0.92
C VAL A 233 -15.73 -18.70 0.81
N MET A 234 -15.83 -17.47 1.30
CA MET A 234 -14.72 -16.54 1.40
C MET A 234 -14.64 -16.04 2.84
N LEU A 235 -13.49 -16.23 3.50
CA LEU A 235 -13.28 -15.88 4.91
C LEU A 235 -12.34 -14.68 5.04
N ALA A 236 -12.79 -13.65 5.77
CA ALA A 236 -12.02 -12.41 6.00
C ALA A 236 -11.48 -12.37 7.44
N ARG A 237 -12.31 -11.91 8.38
CA ARG A 237 -11.92 -11.63 9.77
C ARG A 237 -11.36 -12.87 10.48
N ALA A 238 -11.99 -14.05 10.31
CA ALA A 238 -11.50 -15.28 10.92
C ALA A 238 -10.06 -15.61 10.48
N ALA A 239 -9.77 -15.47 9.18
CA ALA A 239 -8.44 -15.69 8.63
C ALA A 239 -7.45 -14.58 9.00
N MET A 240 -7.90 -13.32 9.13
CA MET A 240 -7.07 -12.21 9.60
C MET A 240 -6.54 -12.44 11.02
N TRP A 241 -7.35 -13.03 11.91
CA TRP A 241 -6.94 -13.30 13.29
C TRP A 241 -6.15 -14.58 13.43
N ASN A 242 -6.54 -15.63 12.70
CA ASN A 242 -5.81 -16.88 12.65
C ASN A 242 -6.00 -17.55 11.28
N PRO A 243 -5.04 -17.41 10.34
CA PRO A 243 -5.14 -18.04 9.01
C PRO A 243 -5.20 -19.57 9.05
N SER A 244 -4.85 -20.22 10.18
CA SER A 244 -5.06 -21.67 10.32
C SER A 244 -6.55 -22.07 10.44
N ILE A 245 -7.49 -21.12 10.35
CA ILE A 245 -8.92 -21.40 10.13
C ILE A 245 -9.17 -22.27 8.88
N PHE A 246 -8.27 -22.20 7.89
CA PHE A 246 -8.34 -23.03 6.69
C PHE A 246 -7.87 -24.46 6.90
N ARG A 247 -7.22 -24.77 8.04
CA ARG A 247 -6.60 -26.07 8.29
C ARG A 247 -7.64 -27.12 8.67
N PRO A 248 -7.81 -28.20 7.88
CA PRO A 248 -8.83 -29.22 8.17
C PRO A 248 -8.59 -29.98 9.47
N GLN A 249 -7.33 -30.10 9.91
CA GLN A 249 -6.95 -30.80 11.13
C GLN A 249 -7.09 -29.92 12.40
N GLY A 250 -7.72 -28.75 12.28
CA GLY A 250 -7.93 -27.82 13.39
C GLY A 250 -6.93 -26.67 13.42
N MET A 251 -7.28 -25.62 14.16
CA MET A 251 -6.49 -24.41 14.28
C MET A 251 -5.20 -24.65 15.06
N LEU A 252 -4.14 -23.95 14.67
CA LEU A 252 -2.86 -23.90 15.37
C LEU A 252 -2.85 -22.80 16.45
N SER A 253 -1.88 -22.89 17.36
CA SER A 253 -1.68 -21.85 18.37
C SER A 253 -1.29 -20.54 17.70
N LEU A 254 -1.58 -19.42 18.38
CA LEU A 254 -1.26 -18.10 17.85
C LEU A 254 0.26 -17.92 17.70
N GLU A 255 1.07 -18.48 18.60
CA GLU A 255 2.54 -18.40 18.48
C GLU A 255 3.04 -19.06 17.20
N GLN A 256 2.55 -20.27 16.90
CA GLN A 256 2.94 -21.02 15.69
C GLN A 256 2.58 -20.25 14.41
N VAL A 257 1.41 -19.62 14.41
CA VAL A 257 0.90 -18.88 13.26
C VAL A 257 1.65 -17.56 13.06
N MET A 258 1.94 -16.84 14.14
CA MET A 258 2.72 -15.60 14.08
C MET A 258 4.17 -15.85 13.66
N ASP A 259 4.81 -16.91 14.17
CA ASP A 259 6.14 -17.34 13.73
C ASP A 259 6.15 -17.59 12.22
N ALA A 260 5.23 -18.42 11.71
CA ALA A 260 5.14 -18.73 10.29
C ALA A 260 4.88 -17.49 9.42
N TYR A 261 4.02 -16.57 9.90
CA TYR A 261 3.77 -15.30 9.23
C TYR A 261 5.03 -14.42 9.15
N ILE A 262 5.76 -14.27 10.25
CA ILE A 262 7.00 -13.49 10.30
C ILE A 262 8.04 -14.07 9.34
N ARG A 263 8.17 -15.41 9.27
CA ARG A 263 9.09 -16.05 8.33
C ARG A 263 8.78 -15.73 6.88
N HIS A 264 7.51 -15.75 6.47
CA HIS A 264 7.11 -15.30 5.14
C HIS A 264 7.37 -13.81 4.95
N ALA A 265 7.07 -12.98 5.95
CA ALA A 265 7.30 -11.54 5.89
C ALA A 265 8.78 -11.19 5.67
N VAL A 266 9.70 -11.87 6.36
CA VAL A 266 11.15 -11.65 6.19
C VAL A 266 11.65 -12.17 4.84
N ARG A 267 11.26 -13.40 4.45
CA ARG A 267 11.71 -14.02 3.18
C ARG A 267 11.31 -13.21 1.95
N TYR A 268 10.14 -12.56 2.00
CA TYR A 268 9.62 -11.77 0.90
C TYR A 268 9.75 -10.26 1.13
N GLU A 269 10.65 -9.83 2.02
CA GLU A 269 10.94 -8.43 2.34
C GLU A 269 9.68 -7.56 2.52
N ASN A 270 8.69 -8.08 3.24
CA ASN A 270 7.45 -7.36 3.51
C ASN A 270 7.74 -6.14 4.38
N HIS A 271 7.08 -5.02 4.10
CA HIS A 271 7.34 -3.78 4.84
C HIS A 271 7.00 -3.91 6.33
N ALA A 272 7.89 -3.48 7.21
CA ALA A 272 7.77 -3.68 8.66
C ALA A 272 6.46 -3.14 9.25
N SER A 273 5.98 -1.99 8.77
CA SER A 273 4.68 -1.45 9.23
C SER A 273 3.49 -2.32 8.85
N ASN A 274 3.56 -3.03 7.72
CA ASN A 274 2.54 -3.98 7.28
C ASN A 274 2.63 -5.28 8.10
N THR A 275 3.85 -5.82 8.27
CA THR A 275 4.10 -6.99 9.12
C THR A 275 3.54 -6.77 10.53
N LYS A 276 3.88 -5.63 11.14
CA LYS A 276 3.38 -5.21 12.45
C LYS A 276 1.86 -5.08 12.48
N TYR A 277 1.25 -4.45 11.47
CA TYR A 277 -0.20 -4.29 11.40
C TYR A 277 -0.93 -5.65 11.48
N CYS A 278 -0.50 -6.63 10.68
CA CYS A 278 -1.11 -7.96 10.67
C CYS A 278 -0.91 -8.71 12.00
N LEU A 279 0.28 -8.65 12.59
CA LEU A 279 0.55 -9.26 13.90
C LEU A 279 -0.32 -8.62 15.01
N CYS A 280 -0.52 -7.30 14.98
CA CYS A 280 -1.45 -6.63 15.89
C CYS A 280 -2.90 -7.13 15.69
N GLN A 281 -3.32 -7.39 14.43
CA GLN A 281 -4.64 -7.97 14.18
C GLN A 281 -4.75 -9.40 14.72
N MET A 282 -3.66 -10.18 14.74
CA MET A 282 -3.64 -11.54 15.32
C MET A 282 -3.72 -11.47 16.85
N LEU A 283 -2.95 -10.59 17.49
CA LEU A 283 -2.92 -10.44 18.95
C LEU A 283 -4.22 -9.89 19.55
N ARG A 284 -4.89 -8.93 18.87
CA ARG A 284 -6.14 -8.29 19.32
C ARG A 284 -6.10 -7.86 20.79
N GLU A 285 -6.84 -8.56 21.65
CA GLU A 285 -6.97 -8.31 23.09
C GLU A 285 -5.66 -8.57 23.85
N ARG A 286 -4.73 -9.33 23.25
CA ARG A 286 -3.41 -9.64 23.83
C ARG A 286 -2.37 -8.54 23.56
N MET A 287 -2.76 -7.38 23.02
CA MET A 287 -1.84 -6.27 22.76
C MET A 287 -1.22 -5.69 24.04
N GLU A 288 -1.89 -5.82 25.19
CA GLU A 288 -1.37 -5.36 26.50
C GLU A 288 -0.34 -6.32 27.11
N SER A 289 -0.15 -7.51 26.52
CA SER A 289 0.87 -8.47 26.96
C SER A 289 2.29 -7.91 26.77
N PRO A 290 3.31 -8.45 27.48
CA PRO A 290 4.70 -8.07 27.26
C PRO A 290 5.11 -8.16 25.78
N LEU A 291 4.70 -9.22 25.09
CA LEU A 291 4.94 -9.39 23.65
C LEU A 291 4.25 -8.31 22.82
N GLY A 292 2.99 -7.99 23.13
CA GLY A 292 2.24 -6.94 22.43
C GLY A 292 2.88 -5.56 22.56
N LYS A 293 3.44 -5.25 23.74
CA LYS A 293 4.20 -4.00 23.98
C LYS A 293 5.51 -3.96 23.19
N LEU A 294 6.25 -5.07 23.13
CA LEU A 294 7.47 -5.17 22.32
C LEU A 294 7.17 -4.98 20.83
N LEU A 295 6.14 -5.67 20.31
CA LEU A 295 5.68 -5.50 18.94
C LEU A 295 5.25 -4.05 18.66
N HIS A 296 4.56 -3.42 19.62
CA HIS A 296 4.15 -2.02 19.49
C HIS A 296 5.33 -1.04 19.46
N ALA A 297 6.43 -1.34 20.15
CA ALA A 297 7.65 -0.53 20.11
C ALA A 297 8.43 -0.71 18.80
N ALA A 298 8.43 -1.91 18.22
CA ALA A 298 9.22 -2.25 17.03
C ALA A 298 8.88 -1.38 15.80
N GLN A 299 9.93 -0.91 15.12
CA GLN A 299 9.92 -0.09 13.90
C GLN A 299 10.49 -0.84 12.68
N THR A 300 11.28 -1.90 12.90
CA THR A 300 11.91 -2.68 11.83
C THR A 300 11.52 -4.16 11.90
N ASN A 301 11.69 -4.90 10.79
CA ASN A 301 11.49 -6.36 10.81
C ASN A 301 12.51 -7.06 11.73
N ALA A 302 13.72 -6.52 11.89
CA ALA A 302 14.71 -7.05 12.83
C ALA A 302 14.18 -7.00 14.27
N GLU A 303 13.66 -5.86 14.71
CA GLU A 303 13.08 -5.69 16.06
C GLU A 303 11.82 -6.54 16.25
N ILE A 304 10.98 -6.68 15.21
CA ILE A 304 9.84 -7.61 15.23
C ILE A 304 10.36 -9.04 15.42
N CYS A 305 11.39 -9.46 14.68
CA CYS A 305 11.95 -10.80 14.82
C CYS A 305 12.53 -11.03 16.22
N GLU A 306 13.29 -10.08 16.78
CA GLU A 306 13.82 -10.18 18.14
C GLU A 306 12.70 -10.33 19.19
N ALA A 307 11.61 -9.56 19.06
CA ALA A 307 10.46 -9.66 19.97
C ALA A 307 9.80 -11.07 19.97
N PHE A 308 9.93 -11.82 18.88
CA PHE A 308 9.35 -13.16 18.70
C PHE A 308 10.40 -14.28 18.78
N GLY A 309 11.64 -13.99 19.20
CA GLY A 309 12.71 -15.00 19.28
C GLY A 309 13.21 -15.50 17.92
N LEU A 310 13.08 -14.68 16.88
CA LEU A 310 13.46 -14.97 15.49
C LEU A 310 14.66 -14.14 15.00
N GLY A 311 15.46 -13.61 15.93
CA GLY A 311 16.65 -12.80 15.62
C GLY A 311 17.67 -13.55 14.75
N ASP A 312 18.01 -14.79 15.11
CA ASP A 312 18.93 -15.64 14.33
C ASP A 312 18.40 -15.88 12.92
N PHE A 313 17.14 -16.31 12.81
CA PHE A 313 16.49 -16.52 11.51
C PHE A 313 16.51 -15.26 10.63
N TYR A 314 16.29 -14.08 11.22
CA TYR A 314 16.39 -12.82 10.48
C TYR A 314 17.80 -12.60 9.94
N ARG A 315 18.83 -12.72 10.80
CA ARG A 315 20.24 -12.55 10.40
C ARG A 315 20.64 -13.51 9.29
N ASP A 316 20.35 -14.79 9.45
CA ASP A 316 20.66 -15.83 8.47
C ASP A 316 19.98 -15.55 7.12
N THR A 317 18.72 -15.09 7.15
CA THR A 317 17.98 -14.76 5.94
C THR A 317 18.56 -13.53 5.24
N GLN A 318 18.95 -12.50 5.99
CA GLN A 318 19.57 -11.29 5.42
C GLN A 318 20.96 -11.59 4.83
N GLU A 319 21.76 -12.41 5.50
CA GLU A 319 23.06 -12.86 4.99
C GLU A 319 22.88 -13.66 3.69
N TRP A 320 21.93 -14.60 3.68
CA TRP A 320 21.60 -15.36 2.47
C TRP A 320 21.18 -14.45 1.31
N LEU A 321 20.28 -13.49 1.56
CA LEU A 321 19.83 -12.52 0.54
C LEU A 321 21.00 -11.69 0.00
N LYS A 322 21.91 -11.24 0.87
CA LYS A 322 23.11 -10.49 0.47
C LYS A 322 24.01 -11.32 -0.46
N VAL A 323 24.29 -12.57 -0.10
CA VAL A 323 25.10 -13.48 -0.93
C VAL A 323 24.43 -13.76 -2.29
N GLN A 324 23.11 -13.96 -2.31
CA GLN A 324 22.38 -14.12 -3.57
C GLN A 324 22.44 -12.86 -4.43
N GLN A 325 22.29 -11.69 -3.83
CA GLN A 325 22.40 -10.41 -4.54
C GLN A 325 23.79 -10.22 -5.17
N GLU A 326 24.86 -10.49 -4.42
CA GLU A 326 26.24 -10.44 -4.92
C GLU A 326 26.46 -11.43 -6.07
N THR A 327 25.90 -12.64 -5.96
CA THR A 327 25.98 -13.68 -7.01
C THR A 327 25.24 -13.25 -8.28
N LEU A 328 24.04 -12.68 -8.16
CA LEU A 328 23.28 -12.16 -9.29
C LEU A 328 24.03 -11.00 -9.98
N HIS A 329 24.64 -10.11 -9.21
CA HIS A 329 25.48 -9.03 -9.74
C HIS A 329 26.72 -9.55 -10.48
N ALA A 330 27.34 -10.63 -10.01
CA ALA A 330 28.49 -11.25 -10.68
C ALA A 330 28.08 -11.96 -11.97
N ASN A 331 26.93 -12.66 -11.97
CA ASN A 331 26.45 -13.43 -13.12
C ASN A 331 25.87 -12.58 -14.25
N ALA A 332 25.40 -11.35 -13.96
CA ALA A 332 24.89 -10.42 -14.97
C ALA A 332 25.98 -9.89 -15.94
N GLY A 333 27.23 -10.36 -15.84
CA GLY A 333 28.41 -9.67 -16.37
C GLY A 333 28.63 -8.36 -15.60
N SER A 334 29.75 -7.65 -15.83
CA SER A 334 29.94 -6.31 -15.28
C SER A 334 28.62 -5.54 -15.36
N PRO A 335 28.06 -5.05 -14.24
CA PRO A 335 26.76 -4.44 -14.28
C PRO A 335 26.84 -3.34 -15.32
N ARG A 336 25.95 -3.34 -16.33
CA ARG A 336 25.52 -2.08 -16.91
C ARG A 336 24.99 -1.29 -15.73
N SER A 337 25.84 -0.47 -15.14
CA SER A 337 25.54 0.12 -13.85
C SER A 337 24.28 0.96 -14.05
N LEU A 338 23.32 0.82 -13.15
CA LEU A 338 22.20 1.75 -13.07
C LEU A 338 22.70 3.20 -12.80
N ASP A 339 24.00 3.36 -12.54
CA ASP A 339 24.72 4.62 -12.43
C ASP A 339 25.44 5.07 -13.73
N GLN A 340 25.26 4.39 -14.87
CA GLN A 340 25.83 4.86 -16.13
C GLN A 340 24.90 5.90 -16.79
N PRO A 341 25.43 7.10 -17.13
CA PRO A 341 24.66 8.10 -17.85
C PRO A 341 24.19 7.57 -19.20
N THR A 342 22.88 7.62 -19.43
CA THR A 342 22.24 7.30 -20.71
C THR A 342 21.85 8.60 -21.43
N LEU A 343 21.81 8.60 -22.75
CA LEU A 343 21.34 9.75 -23.53
C LEU A 343 19.85 9.56 -23.89
N ASP A 344 19.00 10.46 -23.40
CA ASP A 344 17.61 10.62 -23.86
C ASP A 344 17.52 11.88 -24.71
N GLY A 345 17.69 11.73 -26.03
CA GLY A 345 17.88 12.85 -26.95
C GLY A 345 19.19 13.59 -26.67
N ASP A 346 19.11 14.90 -26.39
CA ASP A 346 20.24 15.76 -25.99
C ASP A 346 20.45 15.82 -24.46
N VAL A 347 19.72 15.00 -23.68
CA VAL A 347 19.73 15.04 -22.21
C VAL A 347 20.38 13.79 -21.62
N VAL A 348 21.46 14.00 -20.85
CA VAL A 348 22.08 12.95 -20.05
C VAL A 348 21.15 12.58 -18.89
N THR A 349 20.78 11.32 -18.81
CA THR A 349 19.76 10.81 -17.89
C THR A 349 20.27 9.64 -17.06
N MET A 350 20.01 9.68 -15.74
CA MET A 350 20.33 8.61 -14.79
C MET A 350 19.20 8.43 -13.75
N PRO A 351 18.92 7.22 -13.26
CA PRO A 351 17.90 6.95 -12.23
C PRO A 351 18.37 7.31 -10.81
N VAL A 352 18.65 8.60 -10.55
CA VAL A 352 19.22 9.04 -9.27
C VAL A 352 18.21 9.71 -8.34
N LYS A 353 18.19 9.29 -7.07
CA LYS A 353 17.37 9.93 -6.03
C LYS A 353 18.17 10.81 -5.06
N PHE A 354 17.69 12.02 -4.78
CA PHE A 354 18.15 12.82 -3.63
C PHE A 354 17.52 12.33 -2.33
N ILE A 355 18.33 11.74 -1.45
CA ILE A 355 17.90 11.26 -0.13
C ILE A 355 18.48 12.18 0.93
N ARG A 356 17.65 13.05 1.52
CA ARG A 356 18.09 14.14 2.41
C ARG A 356 19.03 13.75 3.56
N ARG A 357 18.85 12.55 4.14
CA ARG A 357 19.66 12.02 5.25
C ARG A 357 21.09 11.65 4.85
N GLU A 358 21.36 11.46 3.56
CA GLU A 358 22.69 11.13 3.04
C GLU A 358 23.61 12.36 2.91
N TYR A 359 23.09 13.56 3.18
CA TYR A 359 23.82 14.82 3.04
C TYR A 359 23.83 15.59 4.36
N PRO A 360 24.93 16.29 4.70
CA PRO A 360 24.96 17.17 5.87
C PRO A 360 23.85 18.23 5.88
N PRO A 361 23.43 18.75 7.04
CA PRO A 361 22.35 19.72 7.14
C PRO A 361 22.52 20.96 6.24
N GLN A 362 23.75 21.40 6.03
CA GLN A 362 24.14 22.64 5.36
C GLN A 362 24.60 22.46 3.91
N ILE A 363 24.69 21.22 3.41
CA ILE A 363 25.20 20.91 2.07
C ILE A 363 24.08 20.29 1.23
N THR A 364 23.97 20.73 -0.03
CA THR A 364 23.07 20.11 -1.00
C THR A 364 23.76 19.98 -2.36
N PRO A 365 23.43 18.96 -3.17
CA PRO A 365 23.99 18.80 -4.51
C PRO A 365 23.89 20.05 -5.38
N LYS A 366 22.76 20.78 -5.34
CA LYS A 366 22.57 22.04 -6.06
C LYS A 366 23.56 23.13 -5.63
N MET A 367 23.95 23.16 -4.34
CA MET A 367 24.99 24.07 -3.86
C MET A 367 26.38 23.64 -4.35
N CYS A 368 26.70 22.34 -4.30
CA CYS A 368 27.96 21.82 -4.82
C CYS A 368 28.14 22.17 -6.30
N LEU A 369 27.11 21.93 -7.12
CA LEU A 369 27.14 22.24 -8.55
C LEU A 369 27.27 23.75 -8.84
N LEU A 370 26.60 24.60 -8.04
CA LEU A 370 26.71 26.05 -8.17
C LEU A 370 28.12 26.54 -7.82
N GLU A 371 28.71 26.07 -6.74
CA GLU A 371 30.07 26.44 -6.33
C GLU A 371 31.12 25.95 -7.34
N TRP A 372 30.98 24.73 -7.84
CA TRP A 372 31.84 24.23 -8.91
C TRP A 372 31.73 25.09 -10.18
N SER A 373 30.50 25.40 -10.62
CA SER A 373 30.29 26.25 -11.81
C SER A 373 30.94 27.64 -11.66
N ARG A 374 30.92 28.22 -10.45
CA ARG A 374 31.62 29.48 -10.15
C ARG A 374 33.15 29.35 -10.23
N ARG A 375 33.71 28.27 -9.69
CA ARG A 375 35.17 28.01 -9.73
C ARG A 375 35.66 27.86 -11.17
N GLU A 376 34.89 27.15 -12.00
CA GLU A 376 35.17 26.95 -13.42
C GLU A 376 34.79 28.15 -14.30
N LYS A 377 34.30 29.26 -13.72
CA LYS A 377 33.85 30.47 -14.43
C LYS A 377 32.78 30.18 -15.50
N LEU A 378 31.93 29.19 -15.25
CA LEU A 378 30.79 28.84 -16.10
C LEU A 378 29.55 29.68 -15.74
N GLU A 379 28.60 29.74 -16.67
CA GLU A 379 27.27 30.27 -16.37
C GLU A 379 26.59 29.51 -15.23
N GLN A 380 25.70 30.18 -14.50
CA GLN A 380 25.00 29.56 -13.39
C GLN A 380 24.10 28.41 -13.89
N PRO A 381 24.07 27.26 -13.19
CA PRO A 381 23.20 26.15 -13.56
C PRO A 381 21.73 26.58 -13.66
N SER A 382 21.14 26.39 -14.83
CA SER A 382 19.72 26.70 -15.09
C SER A 382 18.87 25.44 -14.92
N TYR A 383 17.68 25.55 -14.33
CA TYR A 383 16.79 24.42 -14.06
C TYR A 383 15.43 24.61 -14.71
N GLU A 384 15.03 23.64 -15.53
CA GLU A 384 13.69 23.54 -16.08
C GLU A 384 12.96 22.39 -15.40
N THR A 385 11.77 22.62 -14.85
CA THR A 385 10.99 21.60 -14.15
C THR A 385 9.66 21.36 -14.84
N VAL A 386 9.41 20.12 -15.24
CA VAL A 386 8.12 19.65 -15.75
C VAL A 386 7.30 19.05 -14.61
N ARG A 387 6.00 19.32 -14.60
CA ARG A 387 5.04 18.71 -13.67
C ARG A 387 4.14 17.73 -14.42
N ARG A 388 4.17 16.45 -14.03
CA ARG A 388 3.34 15.40 -14.61
C ARG A 388 1.87 15.59 -14.20
N PRO A 389 0.91 15.66 -15.15
CA PRO A 389 -0.50 15.90 -14.83
C PRO A 389 -1.15 14.83 -13.93
N LEU A 390 -0.82 13.55 -14.14
CA LEU A 390 -1.45 12.39 -13.47
C LEU A 390 -1.29 12.37 -11.95
N ASP A 391 -0.09 12.67 -11.44
CA ASP A 391 0.24 12.56 -10.01
C ASP A 391 0.85 13.85 -9.43
N ARG A 392 0.89 14.93 -10.23
CA ARG A 392 1.50 16.23 -9.88
C ARG A 392 2.97 16.10 -9.46
N ALA A 393 3.65 15.03 -9.85
CA ALA A 393 5.08 14.87 -9.59
C ALA A 393 5.92 15.78 -10.50
N PHE A 394 7.10 16.12 -10.04
CA PHE A 394 8.06 17.03 -10.66
C PHE A 394 9.29 16.25 -11.15
N GLN A 395 9.77 16.60 -12.33
CA GLN A 395 11.07 16.18 -12.85
C GLN A 395 11.81 17.43 -13.33
N SER A 396 13.07 17.56 -12.96
CA SER A 396 13.90 18.71 -13.34
C SER A 396 15.02 18.29 -14.27
N THR A 397 15.33 19.15 -15.22
CA THR A 397 16.52 19.09 -16.07
C THR A 397 17.41 20.29 -15.70
N VAL A 398 18.69 20.05 -15.47
CA VAL A 398 19.68 21.11 -15.26
C VAL A 398 20.53 21.30 -16.51
N THR A 399 20.76 22.53 -16.91
CA THR A 399 21.66 22.90 -18.00
C THR A 399 22.92 23.53 -17.43
N VAL A 400 24.08 22.96 -17.76
CA VAL A 400 25.41 23.45 -17.36
C VAL A 400 26.35 23.36 -18.55
N ALA A 401 27.01 24.48 -18.90
CA ALA A 401 27.90 24.59 -20.05
C ALA A 401 27.28 24.05 -21.36
N GLY A 402 26.00 24.36 -21.60
CA GLY A 402 25.25 23.93 -22.79
C GLY A 402 24.83 22.45 -22.81
N LYS A 403 25.17 21.65 -21.79
CA LYS A 403 24.74 20.25 -21.66
C LYS A 403 23.62 20.11 -20.66
N LYS A 404 22.66 19.21 -20.95
CA LYS A 404 21.48 18.97 -20.13
C LYS A 404 21.61 17.66 -19.35
N TYR A 405 21.21 17.68 -18.09
CA TYR A 405 21.26 16.54 -17.18
C TYR A 405 19.95 16.39 -16.42
N ARG A 406 19.43 15.17 -16.28
CA ARG A 406 18.13 14.91 -15.67
C ARG A 406 18.12 13.59 -14.91
N SER A 407 17.41 13.54 -13.80
CA SER A 407 17.08 12.25 -13.19
C SER A 407 15.82 11.66 -13.84
N SER A 408 15.84 10.37 -14.19
CA SER A 408 14.63 9.68 -14.66
C SER A 408 13.57 9.51 -13.55
N MET A 409 13.92 9.80 -12.29
CA MET A 409 13.03 9.71 -11.14
C MET A 409 12.15 10.95 -10.99
N TRP A 410 10.89 10.72 -10.63
CA TRP A 410 9.89 11.78 -10.39
C TRP A 410 9.71 12.04 -8.90
N TRP A 411 9.50 13.30 -8.52
CA TRP A 411 9.44 13.74 -7.13
C TRP A 411 8.15 14.47 -6.78
N LYS A 412 7.63 14.29 -5.57
CA LYS A 412 6.52 15.14 -5.07
C LYS A 412 6.93 16.59 -4.79
N SER A 413 8.23 16.87 -4.72
CA SER A 413 8.79 18.18 -4.41
C SER A 413 9.65 18.66 -5.56
N LYS A 414 9.34 19.85 -6.11
CA LYS A 414 10.18 20.54 -7.10
C LYS A 414 11.63 20.69 -6.60
N LYS A 415 11.81 21.05 -5.32
CA LYS A 415 13.13 21.19 -4.71
C LYS A 415 13.93 19.88 -4.81
N TYR A 416 13.31 18.73 -4.57
CA TYR A 416 14.00 17.44 -4.58
C TYR A 416 14.31 17.00 -6.03
N ALA A 417 13.42 17.29 -6.98
CA ALA A 417 13.69 17.08 -8.39
C ALA A 417 14.93 17.84 -8.88
N GLU A 418 15.07 19.10 -8.48
CA GLU A 418 16.26 19.91 -8.82
C GLU A 418 17.54 19.35 -8.17
N GLN A 419 17.48 18.87 -6.93
CA GLN A 419 18.64 18.21 -6.30
C GLN A 419 19.04 16.95 -7.06
N SER A 420 18.07 16.10 -7.42
CA SER A 420 18.32 14.90 -8.22
C SER A 420 18.98 15.22 -9.57
N ALA A 421 18.52 16.25 -10.27
CA ALA A 421 19.13 16.68 -11.53
C ALA A 421 20.58 17.18 -11.33
N ALA A 422 20.83 17.90 -10.24
CA ALA A 422 22.18 18.34 -9.88
C ALA A 422 23.11 17.15 -9.62
N ILE A 423 22.63 16.09 -8.96
CA ILE A 423 23.42 14.88 -8.72
C ILE A 423 23.80 14.21 -10.05
N VAL A 424 22.87 14.09 -11.01
CA VAL A 424 23.18 13.50 -12.33
C VAL A 424 24.30 14.27 -13.02
N CYS A 425 24.26 15.60 -12.99
CA CYS A 425 25.33 16.44 -13.53
C CYS A 425 26.68 16.18 -12.81
N LEU A 426 26.70 16.25 -11.47
CA LEU A 426 27.92 16.05 -10.69
C LEU A 426 28.54 14.67 -10.91
N ARG A 427 27.74 13.60 -10.89
CA ARG A 427 28.20 12.23 -11.18
C ARG A 427 28.75 12.08 -12.59
N THR A 428 28.06 12.65 -13.59
CA THR A 428 28.52 12.60 -14.99
C THR A 428 29.86 13.31 -15.17
N LEU A 429 30.10 14.38 -14.41
CA LEU A 429 31.36 15.13 -14.42
C LEU A 429 32.44 14.55 -13.50
N GLY A 430 32.15 13.48 -12.74
CA GLY A 430 33.08 12.90 -11.77
C GLY A 430 33.37 13.80 -10.57
N LEU A 431 32.41 14.67 -10.20
CA LEU A 431 32.54 15.67 -9.15
C LEU A 431 31.84 15.23 -7.86
N PRO A 432 32.33 15.69 -6.68
CA PRO A 432 31.71 15.34 -5.42
C PRO A 432 30.30 15.93 -5.28
N GLU A 433 29.35 15.11 -4.83
CA GLU A 433 27.93 15.48 -4.70
C GLU A 433 27.58 16.10 -3.34
N GLY A 434 28.52 16.12 -2.39
CA GLY A 434 28.29 16.66 -1.04
C GLY A 434 27.78 15.61 -0.05
N ARG A 435 27.95 14.32 -0.34
CA ARG A 435 27.43 13.22 0.47
C ARG A 435 28.21 13.11 1.79
N SER A 436 27.54 12.70 2.86
CA SER A 436 28.19 12.48 4.16
C SER A 436 29.31 11.44 4.03
N GLY A 437 30.54 11.81 4.37
CA GLY A 437 31.73 10.97 4.23
C GLY A 437 32.53 11.17 2.94
N GLU A 438 32.11 12.06 2.04
CA GLU A 438 32.84 12.39 0.81
C GLU A 438 33.92 13.46 1.09
N GLU A 439 35.20 13.12 0.88
CA GLU A 439 36.31 14.06 1.03
C GLU A 439 36.39 15.02 -0.18
N GLY A 440 36.60 16.32 0.06
CA GLY A 440 36.81 17.32 -1.02
C GLY A 440 35.75 18.42 -1.15
N VAL A 441 34.69 18.41 -0.33
CA VAL A 441 33.60 19.40 -0.41
C VAL A 441 33.95 20.66 0.41
N GLN A 442 34.83 21.51 -0.11
CA GLN A 442 35.07 22.84 0.48
C GLN A 442 34.00 23.84 0.02
N ILE A 443 32.86 23.90 0.71
CA ILE A 443 31.89 24.98 0.50
C ILE A 443 32.24 26.12 1.47
N VAL A 444 32.76 27.23 0.95
CA VAL A 444 33.08 28.41 1.76
C VAL A 444 31.77 29.04 2.25
N GLY A 445 31.57 29.00 3.57
CA GLY A 445 30.40 29.61 4.23
C GLY A 445 30.28 31.10 3.91
N LYS A 446 29.04 31.56 3.70
CA LYS A 446 28.70 32.96 3.42
C LYS A 446 29.35 33.92 4.43
N ARG A 447 29.86 35.03 3.88
CA ARG A 447 30.41 36.22 4.55
C ARG A 447 29.58 36.64 5.76
N LYS A 448 30.28 36.86 6.88
CA LYS A 448 29.81 37.58 8.08
C LYS A 448 29.21 38.91 7.61
N ARG A 449 27.95 39.17 7.94
CA ARG A 449 27.33 40.48 7.74
C ARG A 449 27.94 41.39 8.80
N GLU A 450 28.84 42.29 8.41
CA GLU A 450 29.38 43.33 9.29
C GLU A 450 28.22 44.19 9.81
N GLU A 451 28.12 44.29 11.14
CA GLU A 451 27.28 45.27 11.81
C GLU A 451 27.83 46.66 11.49
N ARG A 452 27.07 47.44 10.72
CA ARG A 452 27.27 48.88 10.66
C ARG A 452 26.66 49.48 11.92
N LEU A 453 27.54 49.81 12.87
CA LEU A 453 27.32 50.91 13.80
C LEU A 453 27.30 52.20 12.97
N ASP A 454 26.20 52.95 13.06
CA ASP A 454 26.19 54.36 12.71
C ASP A 454 25.45 55.11 13.83
N ASP A 455 26.24 55.89 14.55
CA ASP A 455 25.83 56.94 15.46
C ASP A 455 25.03 58.01 14.71
N ARG A 456 23.84 58.36 15.21
CA ARG A 456 23.42 59.77 15.32
C ARG A 456 22.57 59.98 16.57
N ALA A 457 23.10 60.84 17.42
CA ALA A 457 22.50 61.35 18.63
C ALA A 457 21.52 62.51 18.34
N GLU A 458 20.69 62.75 19.37
CA GLU A 458 20.01 64.00 19.78
C GLU A 458 18.71 64.45 19.12
N GLY A 459 17.68 64.65 19.98
CA GLY A 459 16.64 65.65 19.75
C GLY A 459 15.22 65.36 20.26
N ASP A 460 15.04 65.24 21.59
CA ASP A 460 13.88 65.62 22.44
C ASP A 460 12.39 65.45 22.03
N GLY A 461 11.58 64.95 22.98
CA GLY A 461 10.12 65.14 22.92
C GLY A 461 9.19 64.41 23.90
N LYS A 462 9.37 64.60 25.21
CA LYS A 462 8.35 64.61 26.31
C LYS A 462 7.51 63.36 26.68
N ILE A 463 7.56 63.11 27.99
CA ILE A 463 6.76 62.22 28.84
C ILE A 463 5.36 62.81 29.12
N ALA A 464 4.31 61.99 29.16
CA ALA A 464 3.15 62.19 30.03
C ALA A 464 2.41 60.86 30.32
N GLU A 465 2.18 60.62 31.61
CA GLU A 465 1.47 59.49 32.21
C GLU A 465 -0.04 59.48 31.94
N GLY A 466 -0.66 58.30 32.06
CA GLY A 466 -2.11 58.17 32.13
C GLY A 466 -2.58 56.76 32.49
N ARG A 467 -2.57 56.42 33.78
CA ARG A 467 -3.41 55.34 34.35
C ARG A 467 -4.84 55.87 34.53
N ARG A 468 -5.84 55.04 34.21
CA ARG A 468 -7.09 54.98 34.99
C ARG A 468 -7.84 53.65 34.81
N ASP A 469 -8.18 53.10 35.97
CA ASP A 469 -9.10 51.99 36.26
C ASP A 469 -10.47 52.14 35.60
N LEU A 470 -11.22 51.03 35.49
CA LEU A 470 -12.55 50.91 36.11
C LEU A 470 -13.10 49.47 36.11
N SER A 471 -13.85 49.21 37.17
CA SER A 471 -14.32 47.95 37.72
C SER A 471 -15.77 47.59 37.36
N LYS A 472 -16.07 46.28 37.43
CA LYS A 472 -17.29 45.60 37.98
C LYS A 472 -18.70 45.94 37.46
N THR A 473 -19.49 44.89 37.16
CA THR A 473 -20.82 44.57 37.80
C THR A 473 -21.41 43.24 37.24
N THR A 474 -21.57 42.17 38.07
CA THR A 474 -22.80 41.48 38.59
C THR A 474 -23.62 40.62 37.57
N VAL A 475 -24.15 39.40 37.79
CA VAL A 475 -24.97 38.76 38.88
C VAL A 475 -25.00 37.20 38.76
N LYS A 476 -25.12 36.51 39.92
CA LYS A 476 -25.72 35.18 40.35
C LYS A 476 -26.30 34.20 39.28
N GLY A 477 -26.34 32.87 39.41
CA GLY A 477 -26.08 31.87 40.47
C GLY A 477 -27.07 30.68 40.35
N ALA A 478 -26.65 29.42 40.54
CA ALA A 478 -27.44 28.27 41.05
C ALA A 478 -26.67 26.92 40.94
N GLN A 479 -26.85 26.05 41.93
CA GLN A 479 -26.16 24.76 42.17
C GLN A 479 -26.56 23.61 41.21
N PRO A 480 -25.81 22.49 41.22
CA PRO A 480 -26.44 21.16 41.14
C PRO A 480 -26.05 20.22 42.30
N LYS A 481 -27.00 19.38 42.73
CA LYS A 481 -26.84 18.25 43.66
C LYS A 481 -26.68 16.92 42.89
N HIS A 482 -25.91 16.00 43.50
CA HIS A 482 -25.69 14.55 43.32
C HIS A 482 -26.74 13.72 42.54
N HIS A 483 -26.44 12.62 41.83
CA HIS A 483 -25.87 11.35 42.31
C HIS A 483 -25.51 10.36 41.16
N LEU A 484 -24.50 9.50 41.42
CA LEU A 484 -24.22 8.09 40.99
C LEU A 484 -24.98 7.47 39.79
N ASP A 485 -24.26 6.80 38.87
CA ASP A 485 -24.18 5.32 38.89
C ASP A 485 -22.99 4.76 38.05
N LYS A 486 -22.39 3.68 38.56
CA LYS A 486 -21.34 2.84 37.97
C LYS A 486 -21.98 1.51 37.57
N SER A 487 -22.06 1.21 36.27
CA SER A 487 -22.12 -0.13 35.64
C SER A 487 -22.48 0.09 34.16
N ALA A 488 -22.06 -0.65 33.15
CA ALA A 488 -21.51 -1.99 33.06
C ALA A 488 -20.54 -2.08 31.86
N LEU A 489 -19.39 -2.71 32.10
CA LEU A 489 -18.64 -3.44 31.08
C LEU A 489 -19.39 -4.75 30.82
N ARG A 490 -19.72 -5.03 29.55
CA ARG A 490 -19.75 -6.37 28.95
C ARG A 490 -19.84 -6.25 27.43
#